data_AF-A0A151Y3G5-F1
#
_entry.id   AF-A0A151Y3G5-F1
#
_cell.length_a   1.000
_cell.length_b   1.000
_cell.length_c   1.000
_cell.angle_alpha   90.00
_cell.angle_beta   90.00
_cell.angle_gamma   90.00
#
_symmetry.space_group_name_H-M   'P 1'
#
loop_
_entity.id
_entity.type
_entity.pdbx_description
1 polymer ?
#
loop_
_entity_poly.entity_id
_entity_poly.type
_entity_poly.pdbx_seq_one_letter_code
_entity_poly.pdbx_strand_id
1 'polypeptide(L)'
;MIKKELSITELFAVLSVVALSISVLSNAFFYYSLDALWVMSILSPTFYIFEIIKVTVILFAAIAVVGGLIALYKFLLKKWQILKPKARYRLNIHGDNLELKQSVKSSEKRFEVGQIVFITIVTTIGAVTLFHFKWIGYTSVLWCAVLVGSILAFLTDHKIHKDQSLKIIVFTIIALFATCYSAQLKLNGIQNSPVAFLKSPDKNTWYVLDGFQDKVILLSQAENKSNIKVVKFDEIDRISPIN
;
A
#
# COMPACT_ATOMS: atom_id res chain seq x y z
N MET A 1 26.20 -22.83 -0.35
CA MET A 1 25.67 -21.97 -1.44
C MET A 1 26.53 -20.72 -1.51
N ILE A 2 27.27 -20.56 -2.61
CA ILE A 2 28.09 -19.37 -2.86
C ILE A 2 27.12 -18.19 -3.00
N LYS A 3 27.22 -17.19 -2.12
CA LYS A 3 26.54 -15.90 -2.29
C LYS A 3 27.20 -15.21 -3.48
N LYS A 4 26.65 -15.41 -4.68
CA LYS A 4 27.04 -14.63 -5.85
C LYS A 4 26.60 -13.20 -5.56
N GLU A 5 27.56 -12.31 -5.31
CA GLU A 5 27.27 -10.89 -5.16
C GLU A 5 26.77 -10.40 -6.52
N LEU A 6 25.53 -9.90 -6.55
CA LEU A 6 24.96 -9.31 -7.76
C LEU A 6 25.79 -8.08 -8.11
N SER A 7 26.23 -8.01 -9.36
CA SER A 7 26.80 -6.78 -9.89
C SER A 7 25.77 -5.65 -9.81
N ILE A 8 26.24 -4.41 -9.70
CA ILE A 8 25.37 -3.21 -9.64
C ILE A 8 24.40 -3.19 -10.84
N THR A 9 24.86 -3.62 -12.02
CA THR A 9 24.05 -3.74 -13.24
C THR A 9 22.96 -4.80 -13.12
N GLU A 10 23.26 -5.99 -12.59
CA GLU A 10 22.25 -7.03 -12.33
C GLU A 10 21.21 -6.56 -11.30
N LEU A 11 21.64 -5.83 -10.27
CA LEU A 11 20.75 -5.27 -9.26
C LEU A 11 19.76 -4.24 -9.88
N PHE A 12 20.26 -3.33 -10.72
CA PHE A 12 19.39 -2.40 -11.44
C PHE A 12 18.45 -3.10 -12.43
N ALA A 13 18.92 -4.14 -13.11
CA ALA A 13 18.09 -4.92 -14.02
C ALA A 13 16.93 -5.60 -13.26
N VAL A 14 17.22 -6.27 -12.15
CA VAL A 14 16.19 -6.91 -11.32
C VAL A 14 15.20 -5.89 -10.76
N LEU A 15 15.69 -4.75 -10.23
CA LEU A 15 14.82 -3.69 -9.72
C LEU A 15 13.91 -3.12 -10.81
N SER A 16 14.42 -2.93 -12.02
CA SER A 16 13.64 -2.42 -13.16
C SER A 16 12.54 -3.38 -13.58
N VAL A 17 12.84 -4.68 -13.64
CA VAL A 17 11.84 -5.73 -13.96
C VAL A 17 10.74 -5.79 -12.90
N VAL A 18 11.11 -5.73 -11.61
CA VAL A 18 10.14 -5.72 -10.52
C VAL A 18 9.25 -4.48 -10.58
N ALA A 19 9.84 -3.30 -10.78
CA ALA A 19 9.11 -2.05 -10.87
C ALA A 19 8.13 -2.03 -12.06
N LEU A 20 8.57 -2.48 -13.24
CA LEU A 20 7.71 -2.58 -14.41
C LEU A 20 6.57 -3.58 -14.18
N SER A 21 6.85 -4.73 -13.57
CA SER A 21 5.84 -5.75 -13.27
C SER A 21 4.75 -5.21 -12.34
N ILE A 22 5.15 -4.49 -11.29
CA ILE A 22 4.24 -3.78 -10.37
C ILE A 22 3.34 -2.80 -11.14
N SER A 23 3.94 -2.00 -12.02
CA SER A 23 3.21 -1.00 -12.79
C SER A 23 2.19 -1.60 -13.76
N VAL A 24 2.59 -2.66 -14.47
CA VAL A 24 1.71 -3.40 -15.38
C VAL A 24 0.56 -4.03 -14.61
N LEU A 25 0.81 -4.62 -13.44
CA LEU A 25 -0.22 -5.22 -12.60
C LEU A 25 -1.21 -4.19 -12.04
N SER A 26 -0.73 -3.02 -11.58
CA SER A 26 -1.62 -1.94 -11.09
C SER A 26 -2.59 -1.50 -12.18
N ASN A 27 -2.05 -1.19 -13.36
CA ASN A 27 -2.84 -0.74 -14.50
C ASN A 27 -3.76 -1.84 -15.04
N ALA A 28 -3.29 -3.10 -15.08
CA ALA A 28 -4.13 -4.24 -15.45
C ALA A 28 -5.32 -4.38 -14.50
N PHE A 29 -5.11 -4.30 -13.19
CA PHE A 29 -6.18 -4.37 -12.21
C PHE A 29 -7.19 -3.22 -12.37
N PHE A 30 -6.69 -1.99 -12.56
CA PHE A 30 -7.53 -0.81 -12.78
C PHE A 30 -8.40 -0.93 -14.03
N TYR A 31 -7.80 -1.21 -15.19
CA TYR A 31 -8.54 -1.27 -16.45
C TYR A 31 -9.38 -2.54 -16.60
N TYR A 32 -9.00 -3.64 -15.95
CA TYR A 32 -9.85 -4.82 -15.83
C TYR A 32 -11.14 -4.51 -15.06
N SER A 33 -11.03 -3.73 -13.97
CA SER A 33 -12.19 -3.31 -13.17
C SER A 33 -13.17 -2.40 -13.94
N LEU A 34 -12.74 -1.84 -15.07
CA LEU A 34 -13.53 -0.98 -15.96
C LEU A 34 -13.93 -1.65 -17.28
N ASP A 35 -13.63 -2.94 -17.44
CA ASP A 35 -13.81 -3.72 -18.69
C ASP A 35 -13.11 -3.11 -19.92
N ALA A 36 -11.91 -2.55 -19.71
CA ALA A 36 -11.16 -1.83 -20.74
C ALA A 36 -9.67 -2.18 -20.76
N LEU A 37 -9.35 -3.46 -20.58
CA LEU A 37 -7.97 -3.97 -20.58
C LEU A 37 -7.23 -3.64 -21.89
N TRP A 38 -7.96 -3.50 -23.01
CA TRP A 38 -7.42 -3.09 -24.31
C TRP A 38 -6.71 -1.73 -24.30
N VAL A 39 -7.08 -0.83 -23.39
CA VAL A 39 -6.46 0.51 -23.24
C VAL A 39 -4.97 0.40 -22.91
N MET A 40 -4.55 -0.68 -22.25
CA MET A 40 -3.14 -0.91 -21.92
C MET A 40 -2.23 -0.95 -23.16
N SER A 41 -2.76 -1.32 -24.34
CA SER A 41 -1.99 -1.34 -25.59
C SER A 41 -1.65 0.05 -26.15
N ILE A 42 -2.33 1.10 -25.67
CA ILE A 42 -2.23 2.47 -26.17
C ILE A 42 -1.48 3.39 -25.19
N LEU A 43 -1.26 2.92 -23.94
CA LEU A 43 -0.59 3.69 -22.91
C LEU A 43 0.89 3.89 -23.22
N SER A 44 1.35 5.14 -23.04
CA SER A 44 2.76 5.48 -23.15
C SER A 44 3.59 4.84 -22.02
N PRO A 45 4.88 4.48 -22.26
CA PRO A 45 5.79 3.97 -21.23
C PRO A 45 5.90 4.89 -19.99
N THR A 46 5.79 6.21 -20.17
CA THR A 46 5.82 7.20 -19.08
C THR A 46 4.68 7.02 -18.09
N PHE A 47 3.53 6.52 -18.54
CA PHE A 47 2.39 6.23 -17.67
C PHE A 47 2.74 5.17 -16.61
N TYR A 48 3.52 4.17 -17.01
CA TYR A 48 3.96 3.11 -16.12
C TYR A 48 4.96 3.62 -15.08
N ILE A 49 5.80 4.60 -15.41
CA ILE A 49 6.78 5.19 -14.47
C ILE A 49 6.07 5.94 -13.33
N PHE A 50 5.04 6.72 -13.64
CA PHE A 50 4.28 7.43 -12.60
C PHE A 50 3.62 6.47 -11.60
N GLU A 51 3.13 5.32 -12.07
CA GLU A 51 2.53 4.32 -11.21
C GLU A 51 3.56 3.66 -10.27
N ILE A 52 4.80 3.43 -10.75
CA ILE A 52 5.91 2.96 -9.91
C ILE A 52 6.15 3.93 -8.74
N ILE A 53 6.15 5.24 -9.03
CA ILE A 53 6.37 6.27 -8.01
C ILE A 53 5.24 6.23 -6.97
N LYS A 54 3.97 6.15 -7.40
CA LYS A 54 2.81 6.08 -6.48
C LYS A 54 2.89 4.87 -5.55
N VAL A 55 3.10 3.67 -6.11
CA VAL A 55 3.19 2.43 -5.32
C VAL A 55 4.35 2.51 -4.33
N THR A 56 5.49 3.06 -4.77
CA THR A 56 6.67 3.24 -3.91
C THR A 56 6.36 4.19 -2.74
N VAL A 57 5.72 5.33 -3.01
CA VAL A 57 5.30 6.29 -1.98
C VAL A 57 4.32 5.65 -0.98
N ILE A 58 3.33 4.91 -1.47
CA ILE A 58 2.36 4.18 -0.63
C ILE A 58 3.09 3.20 0.30
N LEU A 59 4.03 2.43 -0.24
CA LEU A 59 4.81 1.45 0.52
C LEU A 59 5.64 2.13 1.61
N PHE A 60 6.38 3.19 1.27
CA PHE A 60 7.16 3.95 2.24
C PHE A 60 6.30 4.59 3.33
N ALA A 61 5.17 5.20 2.96
CA ALA A 61 4.24 5.79 3.90
C ALA A 61 3.69 4.75 4.89
N ALA A 62 3.30 3.58 4.39
CA ALA A 62 2.76 2.52 5.23
C ALA A 62 3.81 1.93 6.18
N ILE A 63 5.04 1.72 5.70
CA ILE A 63 6.16 1.28 6.55
C ILE A 63 6.46 2.32 7.63
N ALA A 64 6.48 3.61 7.27
CA ALA A 64 6.73 4.70 8.20
C ALA A 64 5.64 4.79 9.28
N VAL A 65 4.37 4.65 8.91
CA VAL A 65 3.25 4.65 9.87
C VAL A 65 3.36 3.48 10.85
N VAL A 66 3.49 2.25 10.35
CA VAL A 66 3.57 1.07 11.23
C VAL A 66 4.84 1.13 12.09
N GLY A 67 5.99 1.45 11.49
CA GLY A 67 7.26 1.61 12.22
C GLY A 67 7.21 2.71 13.28
N GLY A 68 6.56 3.83 12.98
CA GLY A 68 6.32 4.92 13.91
C GLY A 68 5.46 4.51 15.11
N LEU A 69 4.38 3.75 14.87
CA LEU A 69 3.54 3.21 15.94
C LEU A 69 4.27 2.20 16.83
N ILE A 70 5.14 1.36 16.25
CA ILE A 70 6.00 0.45 17.02
C ILE A 70 6.94 1.25 17.94
N ALA A 71 7.57 2.30 17.41
CA ALA A 71 8.45 3.17 18.19
C ALA A 71 7.69 3.89 19.31
N LEU A 72 6.49 4.39 19.01
CA LEU A 72 5.61 5.04 19.99
C LEU A 72 5.22 4.08 21.11
N TYR A 73 4.83 2.85 20.79
CA TYR A 73 4.50 1.83 21.79
C TYR A 73 5.68 1.54 22.73
N LYS A 74 6.89 1.35 22.17
CA LYS A 74 8.13 1.17 22.94
C LYS A 74 8.41 2.37 23.85
N PHE A 75 8.21 3.58 23.35
CA PHE A 75 8.41 4.81 24.11
C PHE A 75 7.42 4.94 25.29
N LEU A 76 6.13 4.65 25.05
CA LEU A 76 5.10 4.66 26.09
C LEU A 76 5.38 3.62 27.17
N LEU A 77 5.79 2.41 26.79
CA LEU A 77 6.17 1.38 27.76
C LEU A 77 7.40 1.76 28.58
N LYS A 78 8.43 2.35 27.96
CA LYS A 78 9.62 2.83 28.68
C LYS A 78 9.24 3.91 29.69
N LYS A 79 8.38 4.87 29.32
CA LYS A 79 7.85 5.87 30.26
C LYS A 79 7.04 5.23 31.39
N TRP A 80 6.22 4.23 31.10
CA TRP A 80 5.41 3.57 32.12
C TRP A 80 6.25 2.74 33.09
N GLN A 81 7.32 2.09 32.62
CA GLN A 81 8.27 1.38 33.46
C GLN A 81 9.05 2.31 34.41
N ILE A 82 9.34 3.54 33.99
CA ILE A 82 9.94 4.57 34.87
C ILE A 82 8.97 4.94 36.00
N LEU A 83 7.66 5.01 35.70
CA LEU A 83 6.62 5.35 36.68
C LEU A 83 6.26 4.20 37.63
N LYS A 84 6.41 2.94 37.20
CA LYS A 84 6.21 1.74 38.01
C LYS A 84 7.35 0.74 37.80
N PRO A 85 8.50 0.93 38.46
CA PRO A 85 9.61 -0.01 38.35
C PRO A 85 9.19 -1.36 38.91
N LYS A 86 9.23 -2.41 38.08
CA LYS A 86 9.09 -3.79 38.56
C LYS A 86 10.38 -4.24 39.25
N ALA A 87 10.23 -5.18 40.19
CA ALA A 87 11.34 -5.80 40.91
C ALA A 87 12.38 -6.39 39.92
N ARG A 88 13.66 -6.09 40.14
CA ARG A 88 14.76 -6.63 39.33
C ARG A 88 14.92 -8.11 39.62
N TYR A 89 14.90 -8.94 38.57
CA TYR A 89 15.21 -10.37 38.69
C TYR A 89 16.69 -10.56 39.04
N ARG A 90 17.00 -11.32 40.10
CA ARG A 90 18.39 -11.70 40.44
C ARG A 90 18.75 -12.96 39.67
N LEU A 91 19.84 -12.92 38.91
CA LEU A 91 20.39 -14.10 38.23
C LEU A 91 21.09 -15.00 39.24
N ASN A 92 20.80 -16.30 39.21
CA ASN A 92 21.49 -17.27 40.04
C ASN A 92 22.71 -17.79 39.27
N ILE A 93 23.91 -17.52 39.79
CA ILE A 93 25.19 -17.76 39.08
C ILE A 93 25.52 -19.26 38.98
N HIS A 94 24.93 -20.09 39.85
CA HIS A 94 25.23 -21.52 39.99
C HIS A 94 24.02 -22.45 39.75
N GLY A 95 22.85 -21.92 39.38
CA GLY A 95 21.63 -22.71 39.17
C GLY A 95 21.15 -22.69 37.72
N ASP A 96 20.40 -23.72 37.31
CA ASP A 96 19.79 -23.74 35.98
C ASP A 96 18.69 -22.67 35.89
N ASN A 97 18.98 -21.59 35.17
CA ASN A 97 18.10 -20.42 35.04
C ASN A 97 16.89 -20.68 34.10
N LEU A 98 16.39 -21.93 34.04
CA LEU A 98 15.29 -22.37 33.17
C LEU A 98 14.01 -21.58 33.44
N GLU A 99 13.64 -21.39 34.71
CA GLU A 99 12.45 -20.61 35.09
C GLU A 99 12.56 -19.15 34.67
N LEU A 100 13.76 -18.58 34.79
CA LEU A 100 14.04 -17.20 34.38
C LEU A 100 13.96 -17.06 32.86
N LYS A 101 14.55 -18.00 32.10
CA LYS A 101 14.41 -18.07 30.64
C LYS A 101 12.96 -18.20 30.19
N GLN A 102 12.16 -19.03 30.87
CA GLN A 102 10.73 -19.17 30.58
C GLN A 102 9.94 -17.89 30.91
N SER A 103 10.25 -17.22 32.02
CA SER A 103 9.61 -15.96 32.41
C SER A 103 9.91 -14.82 31.43
N VAL A 104 11.15 -14.73 30.95
CA VAL A 104 11.58 -13.75 29.92
C VAL A 104 10.86 -14.04 28.61
N LYS A 105 10.85 -15.29 28.15
CA LYS A 105 10.16 -15.69 26.91
C LYS A 105 8.64 -15.44 26.96
N SER A 106 8.02 -15.64 28.13
CA SER A 106 6.61 -15.32 28.35
C SER A 106 6.35 -13.82 28.31
N SER A 107 7.25 -13.02 28.90
CA SER A 107 7.17 -11.55 28.87
C SER A 107 7.39 -10.99 27.47
N GLU A 108 8.32 -11.55 26.69
CA GLU A 108 8.55 -11.20 25.27
C GLU A 108 7.30 -11.44 24.44
N LYS A 109 6.68 -12.63 24.57
CA LYS A 109 5.41 -12.93 23.91
C LYS A 109 4.29 -11.97 24.30
N ARG A 110 4.16 -11.63 25.58
CA ARG A 110 3.16 -10.64 26.05
C ARG A 110 3.43 -9.25 25.47
N PHE A 111 4.70 -8.88 25.32
CA PHE A 111 5.09 -7.62 24.70
C PHE A 111 4.73 -7.57 23.22
N GLU A 112 5.03 -8.63 22.46
CA GLU A 112 4.66 -8.77 21.05
C GLU A 112 3.15 -8.70 20.85
N VAL A 113 2.39 -9.47 21.63
CA VAL A 113 0.91 -9.46 21.56
C VAL A 113 0.37 -8.07 21.91
N GLY A 114 0.89 -7.43 22.96
CA GLY A 114 0.48 -6.08 23.34
C GLY A 114 0.79 -5.03 22.26
N GLN A 115 1.93 -5.16 21.58
CA GLN A 115 2.31 -4.30 20.47
C GLN A 115 1.36 -4.47 19.28
N ILE A 116 1.03 -5.71 18.92
CA ILE A 116 0.10 -6.01 17.83
C ILE A 116 -1.28 -5.43 18.15
N VAL A 117 -1.79 -5.68 19.35
CA VAL A 117 -3.10 -5.16 19.79
C VAL A 117 -3.12 -3.63 19.77
N PHE A 118 -2.08 -2.97 20.29
CA PHE A 118 -1.98 -1.52 20.27
C PHE A 118 -2.04 -0.94 18.85
N ILE A 119 -1.24 -1.50 17.95
CA ILE A 119 -1.17 -1.01 16.56
C ILE A 119 -2.51 -1.23 15.87
N THR A 120 -3.12 -2.42 16.00
CA THR A 120 -4.43 -2.72 15.42
C THR A 120 -5.52 -1.78 15.91
N ILE A 121 -5.55 -1.46 17.21
CA ILE A 121 -6.54 -0.51 17.77
C ILE A 121 -6.33 0.88 17.16
N VAL A 122 -5.10 1.39 17.18
CA VAL A 122 -4.80 2.75 16.68
C VAL A 122 -5.10 2.87 15.19
N THR A 123 -4.72 1.87 14.39
CA THR A 123 -4.94 1.90 12.93
C THR A 123 -6.42 1.72 12.58
N THR A 124 -7.17 0.92 13.36
CA THR A 124 -8.61 0.78 13.17
C THR A 124 -9.35 2.07 13.49
N ILE A 125 -8.99 2.76 14.59
CA ILE A 125 -9.55 4.08 14.91
C ILE A 125 -9.24 5.08 13.78
N GLY A 126 -8.00 5.09 13.27
CA GLY A 126 -7.61 5.91 12.13
C GLY A 126 -8.42 5.60 10.85
N ALA A 127 -8.64 4.31 10.55
CA ALA A 127 -9.40 3.92 9.37
C ALA A 127 -10.89 4.28 9.48
N VAL A 128 -11.50 4.07 10.65
CA VAL A 128 -12.91 4.42 10.92
C VAL A 128 -13.13 5.93 10.82
N THR A 129 -12.20 6.72 11.35
CA THR A 129 -12.28 8.19 11.24
C THR A 129 -12.19 8.64 9.77
N LEU A 130 -11.23 8.14 9.00
CA LEU A 130 -11.10 8.46 7.57
C LEU A 130 -12.33 8.03 6.74
N PHE A 131 -12.93 6.88 7.07
CA PHE A 131 -14.17 6.43 6.46
C PHE A 131 -15.34 7.35 6.80
N HIS A 132 -15.47 7.77 8.07
CA HIS A 132 -16.53 8.67 8.51
C HIS A 132 -16.48 10.04 7.81
N PHE A 133 -15.28 10.56 7.57
CA PHE A 133 -15.07 11.79 6.80
C PHE A 133 -15.27 11.61 5.28
N LYS A 134 -15.63 10.41 4.80
CA LYS A 134 -15.79 10.06 3.39
C LYS A 134 -14.52 10.28 2.54
N TRP A 135 -13.34 10.29 3.18
CA TRP A 135 -12.08 10.43 2.45
C TRP A 135 -11.67 9.13 1.76
N ILE A 136 -12.18 7.99 2.26
CA ILE A 136 -11.81 6.66 1.79
C ILE A 136 -13.08 5.81 1.67
N GLY A 137 -13.26 5.13 0.54
CA GLY A 137 -14.33 4.16 0.33
C GLY A 137 -14.10 2.85 1.09
N TYR A 138 -15.16 2.08 1.31
CA TYR A 138 -15.12 0.82 2.08
C TYR A 138 -14.03 -0.16 1.58
N THR A 139 -13.93 -0.37 0.26
CA THR A 139 -12.93 -1.26 -0.34
C THR A 139 -11.49 -0.83 -0.04
N SER A 140 -11.23 0.48 0.00
CA SER A 140 -9.90 0.99 0.35
C SER A 140 -9.55 0.85 1.83
N VAL A 141 -10.54 0.81 2.72
CA VAL A 141 -10.31 0.48 4.14
C VAL A 141 -9.82 -0.97 4.27
N LEU A 142 -10.42 -1.90 3.53
CA LEU A 142 -9.98 -3.30 3.53
C LEU A 142 -8.54 -3.45 3.01
N TRP A 143 -8.20 -2.82 1.90
CA TRP A 143 -6.83 -2.82 1.38
C TRP A 143 -5.83 -2.20 2.36
N CYS A 144 -6.21 -1.09 3.01
CA CYS A 144 -5.38 -0.46 4.04
C CYS A 144 -5.14 -1.43 5.22
N ALA A 145 -6.19 -2.13 5.69
CA ALA A 145 -6.07 -3.10 6.77
C ALA A 145 -5.15 -4.28 6.41
N VAL A 146 -5.29 -4.84 5.20
CA VAL A 146 -4.43 -5.93 4.69
C VAL A 146 -2.98 -5.47 4.61
N LEU A 147 -2.73 -4.27 4.09
CA LEU A 147 -1.39 -3.72 3.90
C LEU A 147 -0.72 -3.44 5.26
N VAL A 148 -1.44 -2.79 6.19
CA VAL A 148 -0.96 -2.53 7.57
C VAL A 148 -0.67 -3.83 8.31
N GLY A 149 -1.57 -4.83 8.22
CA GLY A 149 -1.39 -6.13 8.86
C GLY A 149 -0.18 -6.89 8.30
N SER A 150 0.03 -6.84 6.98
CA SER A 150 1.17 -7.49 6.33
C SER A 150 2.50 -6.85 6.72
N ILE A 151 2.57 -5.52 6.79
CA ILE A 151 3.76 -4.80 7.25
C ILE A 151 4.02 -5.07 8.73
N LEU A 152 2.96 -5.09 9.55
CA LEU A 152 3.10 -5.41 10.96
C LEU A 152 3.72 -6.79 11.15
N ALA A 153 3.17 -7.81 10.47
CA ALA A 153 3.71 -9.17 10.48
C ALA A 153 5.19 -9.20 10.04
N PHE A 154 5.52 -8.51 8.95
CA PHE A 154 6.89 -8.40 8.44
C PHE A 154 7.86 -7.76 9.46
N LEU A 155 7.41 -6.77 10.22
CA LEU A 155 8.24 -6.07 11.20
C LEU A 155 8.34 -6.81 12.54
N THR A 156 7.33 -7.58 12.94
CA THR A 156 7.29 -8.22 14.27
C THR A 156 7.61 -9.71 14.28
N ASP A 157 7.39 -10.45 13.20
CA ASP A 157 7.56 -11.91 13.22
C ASP A 157 9.04 -12.32 13.16
N HIS A 158 9.50 -12.95 14.24
CA HIS A 158 10.87 -13.46 14.38
C HIS A 158 11.22 -14.56 13.37
N LYS A 159 10.26 -15.34 12.87
CA LYS A 159 10.51 -16.36 11.85
C LYS A 159 10.84 -15.72 10.51
N ILE A 160 10.13 -14.64 10.16
CA ILE A 160 10.36 -13.87 8.93
C ILE A 160 11.74 -13.21 8.96
N HIS A 161 12.15 -12.68 10.12
CA HIS A 161 13.49 -12.06 10.25
C HIS A 161 14.64 -13.06 10.19
N LYS A 162 14.41 -14.32 10.56
CA LYS A 162 15.47 -15.35 10.58
C LYS A 162 15.75 -15.92 9.19
N ASP A 163 14.74 -16.01 8.33
CA ASP A 163 14.85 -16.58 6.99
C ASP A 163 14.81 -15.50 5.90
N GLN A 164 15.95 -15.29 5.25
CA GLN A 164 16.11 -14.29 4.19
C GLN A 164 15.20 -14.57 2.97
N SER A 165 14.95 -15.84 2.64
CA SER A 165 14.08 -16.22 1.52
C SER A 165 12.63 -15.87 1.83
N LEU A 166 12.19 -16.17 3.05
CA LEU A 166 10.85 -15.87 3.51
C LEU A 166 10.61 -14.35 3.60
N LYS A 167 11.62 -13.60 4.03
CA LYS A 167 11.61 -12.13 4.02
C LYS A 167 11.35 -11.56 2.62
N ILE A 168 12.03 -12.08 1.59
CA ILE A 168 11.82 -11.65 0.20
C ILE A 168 10.40 -11.97 -0.26
N ILE A 169 9.91 -13.19 0.00
CA ILE A 169 8.55 -13.60 -0.39
C ILE A 169 7.49 -12.69 0.24
N VAL A 170 7.57 -12.45 1.55
CA VAL A 170 6.63 -11.58 2.26
C VAL A 170 6.70 -10.15 1.74
N PHE A 171 7.89 -9.63 1.46
CA PHE A 171 8.05 -8.30 0.88
C PHE A 171 7.41 -8.21 -0.52
N THR A 172 7.56 -9.23 -1.36
CA THR A 172 6.90 -9.30 -2.68
C THR A 172 5.38 -9.30 -2.54
N ILE A 173 4.83 -10.04 -1.57
CA ILE A 173 3.38 -10.04 -1.29
C ILE A 173 2.91 -8.64 -0.84
N ILE A 174 3.66 -7.98 0.04
CA ILE A 174 3.36 -6.61 0.47
C ILE A 174 3.38 -5.64 -0.73
N ALA A 175 4.38 -5.75 -1.62
CA ALA A 175 4.46 -4.94 -2.82
C ALA A 175 3.26 -5.16 -3.75
N LEU A 176 2.80 -6.41 -3.89
CA LEU A 176 1.60 -6.73 -4.65
C LEU A 176 0.34 -6.13 -4.03
N PHE A 177 0.18 -6.18 -2.71
CA PHE A 177 -0.94 -5.52 -2.04
C PHE A 177 -0.88 -3.99 -2.16
N ALA A 178 0.31 -3.38 -2.09
CA ALA A 178 0.48 -1.95 -2.34
C ALA A 178 0.09 -1.58 -3.77
N THR A 179 0.38 -2.45 -4.73
CA THR A 179 0.00 -2.31 -6.14
C THR A 179 -1.52 -2.31 -6.31
N CYS A 180 -2.20 -3.31 -5.75
CA CYS A 180 -3.67 -3.37 -5.78
C CYS A 180 -4.32 -2.19 -5.05
N TYR A 181 -3.72 -1.75 -3.93
CA TYR A 181 -4.22 -0.59 -3.20
C TYR A 181 -4.10 0.71 -4.01
N SER A 182 -2.98 0.92 -4.72
CA SER A 182 -2.80 2.06 -5.63
C SER A 182 -3.90 2.10 -6.70
N ALA A 183 -4.16 0.96 -7.33
CA ALA A 183 -5.23 0.84 -8.33
C ALA A 183 -6.62 1.12 -7.72
N GLN A 184 -6.89 0.64 -6.51
CA GLN A 184 -8.15 0.91 -5.81
C GLN A 184 -8.31 2.40 -5.47
N LEU A 185 -7.25 3.07 -5.02
CA LEU A 185 -7.29 4.51 -4.76
C LEU A 185 -7.64 5.29 -6.03
N LYS A 186 -7.09 4.86 -7.18
CA LYS A 186 -7.43 5.42 -8.49
C LYS A 186 -8.90 5.19 -8.85
N LEU A 187 -9.45 4.00 -8.61
CA LEU A 187 -10.88 3.70 -8.85
C LEU A 187 -11.81 4.57 -8.00
N ASN A 188 -11.49 4.76 -6.71
CA ASN A 188 -12.31 5.62 -5.84
C ASN A 188 -12.25 7.10 -6.28
N GLY A 189 -11.14 7.53 -6.88
CA GLY A 189 -10.94 8.90 -7.35
C GLY A 189 -11.78 9.25 -8.59
N ILE A 190 -12.32 8.27 -9.31
CA ILE A 190 -13.08 8.50 -10.57
C ILE A 190 -14.26 9.44 -10.35
N GLN A 191 -14.96 9.32 -9.22
CA GLN A 191 -16.11 10.18 -8.92
C GLN A 191 -15.73 11.65 -8.69
N ASN A 192 -14.45 11.91 -8.38
CA ASN A 192 -13.89 13.24 -8.19
C ASN A 192 -13.04 13.69 -9.40
N SER A 193 -12.99 12.90 -10.48
CA SER A 193 -12.24 13.22 -11.69
C SER A 193 -12.87 14.38 -12.45
N PRO A 194 -12.09 15.31 -13.03
CA PRO A 194 -12.65 16.42 -13.78
C PRO A 194 -13.49 15.94 -14.99
N VAL A 195 -14.50 16.72 -15.35
CA VAL A 195 -15.43 16.39 -16.45
C VAL A 195 -14.97 17.09 -17.73
N ALA A 196 -14.80 16.32 -18.79
CA ALA A 196 -14.53 16.83 -20.14
C ALA A 196 -15.82 16.93 -20.95
N PHE A 197 -15.93 18.01 -21.71
CA PHE A 197 -16.98 18.20 -22.71
C PHE A 197 -16.37 18.08 -24.10
N LEU A 198 -16.96 17.23 -24.95
CA LEU A 198 -16.49 17.03 -26.32
C LEU A 198 -17.06 18.10 -27.25
N LYS A 199 -16.31 18.46 -28.30
CA LYS A 199 -16.80 19.35 -29.38
C LYS A 199 -17.93 18.73 -30.19
N SER A 200 -18.00 17.40 -30.22
CA SER A 200 -19.11 16.65 -30.82
C SER A 200 -20.38 16.79 -29.97
N PRO A 201 -21.59 16.81 -30.56
CA PRO A 201 -22.84 16.88 -29.81
C PRO A 201 -23.14 15.54 -29.13
N ASP A 202 -22.41 15.25 -28.06
CA ASP A 202 -22.55 14.06 -27.23
C ASP A 202 -23.16 14.47 -25.89
N LYS A 203 -24.28 13.83 -25.49
CA LYS A 203 -25.02 14.17 -24.26
C LYS A 203 -24.44 13.52 -23.00
N ASN A 204 -23.43 12.67 -23.16
CA ASN A 204 -22.83 11.93 -22.06
C ASN A 204 -21.86 12.80 -21.25
N THR A 205 -21.88 12.67 -19.93
CA THR A 205 -20.86 13.23 -19.04
C THR A 205 -19.61 12.35 -19.09
N TRP A 206 -18.49 12.93 -19.50
CA TRP A 206 -17.22 12.21 -19.63
C TRP A 206 -16.26 12.61 -18.51
N TYR A 207 -15.90 11.67 -17.65
CA TYR A 207 -14.87 11.85 -16.63
C TYR A 207 -13.49 11.63 -17.24
N VAL A 208 -12.56 12.53 -16.96
CA VAL A 208 -11.16 12.40 -17.36
C VAL A 208 -10.48 11.40 -16.43
N LEU A 209 -10.10 10.25 -16.98
CA LEU A 209 -9.35 9.24 -16.23
C LEU A 209 -7.86 9.56 -16.22
N ASP A 210 -7.28 9.73 -17.40
CA ASP A 210 -5.86 9.99 -17.58
C ASP A 210 -5.61 10.73 -18.90
N GLY A 211 -4.57 11.55 -18.94
CA GLY A 211 -4.06 12.18 -20.15
C GLY A 211 -2.65 11.68 -20.47
N PHE A 212 -2.37 11.42 -21.75
CA PHE A 212 -1.02 11.12 -22.22
C PHE A 212 -0.75 11.80 -23.56
N GLN A 213 0.33 12.60 -23.62
CA GLN A 213 0.77 13.33 -24.80
C GLN A 213 -0.35 14.14 -25.48
N ASP A 214 -0.92 13.63 -26.57
CA ASP A 214 -1.96 14.25 -27.39
C ASP A 214 -3.37 13.70 -27.11
N LYS A 215 -3.51 12.71 -26.23
CA LYS A 215 -4.77 11.98 -25.98
C LYS A 215 -5.21 12.01 -24.53
N VAL A 216 -6.52 11.86 -24.35
CA VAL A 216 -7.19 11.75 -23.05
C VAL A 216 -8.09 10.53 -23.06
N ILE A 217 -8.02 9.76 -21.98
CA ILE A 217 -8.92 8.64 -21.70
C ILE A 217 -10.11 9.20 -20.94
N LEU A 218 -11.27 9.07 -21.55
CA LEU A 218 -12.55 9.48 -21.01
C LEU A 218 -13.36 8.26 -20.60
N LEU A 219 -14.05 8.37 -19.47
CA LEU A 219 -14.98 7.39 -18.98
C LEU A 219 -16.36 8.02 -18.85
N SER A 220 -17.36 7.41 -19.49
CA SER A 220 -18.76 7.67 -19.20
C SER A 220 -19.31 6.51 -18.39
N GLN A 221 -19.83 6.81 -17.20
CA GLN A 221 -20.57 5.84 -16.39
C GLN A 221 -22.06 6.07 -16.65
N ALA A 222 -22.63 5.29 -17.58
CA ALA A 222 -24.08 5.13 -17.67
C ALA A 222 -24.50 3.96 -16.77
N GLU A 223 -25.72 3.98 -16.24
CA GLU A 223 -26.25 3.12 -15.15
C GLU A 223 -25.94 1.61 -15.25
N ASN A 224 -25.55 1.07 -16.42
CA ASN A 224 -25.15 -0.33 -16.58
C ASN A 224 -23.96 -0.59 -17.51
N LYS A 225 -23.26 0.43 -18.04
CA LYS A 225 -22.08 0.25 -18.90
C LYS A 225 -21.06 1.36 -18.69
N SER A 226 -19.83 1.00 -18.32
CA SER A 226 -18.66 1.86 -18.46
C SER A 226 -18.31 1.96 -19.94
N ASN A 227 -18.48 3.13 -20.54
CA ASN A 227 -17.98 3.38 -21.89
C ASN A 227 -16.67 4.16 -21.78
N ILE A 228 -15.60 3.60 -22.34
CA ILE A 228 -14.29 4.25 -22.37
C ILE A 228 -13.99 4.72 -23.80
N LYS A 229 -13.65 6.00 -23.92
CA LYS A 229 -13.29 6.63 -25.18
C LYS A 229 -11.92 7.27 -25.06
N VAL A 230 -11.06 7.06 -26.05
CA VAL A 230 -9.78 7.76 -26.15
C VAL A 230 -9.93 8.84 -27.21
N VAL A 231 -9.80 10.10 -26.81
CA VAL A 231 -9.94 11.27 -27.69
C VAL A 231 -8.67 12.08 -27.72
N LYS A 232 -8.45 12.84 -28.79
CA LYS A 232 -7.37 13.84 -28.80
C LYS A 232 -7.76 15.07 -28.01
N PHE A 233 -6.78 15.81 -27.46
CA PHE A 233 -7.05 17.08 -26.79
C PHE A 233 -7.80 18.07 -27.69
N ASP A 234 -7.54 18.07 -28.99
CA ASP A 234 -8.21 18.94 -29.96
C ASP A 234 -9.71 18.63 -30.13
N GLU A 235 -10.18 17.46 -29.71
CA GLU A 235 -11.59 17.05 -29.75
C GLU A 235 -12.35 17.47 -28.48
N ILE A 236 -11.64 17.95 -27.46
CA ILE A 236 -12.19 18.45 -26.19
C ILE A 236 -12.49 19.94 -26.34
N ASP A 237 -13.69 20.35 -25.97
CA ASP A 237 -14.11 21.75 -25.95
C ASP A 237 -13.64 22.44 -24.66
N ARG A 238 -13.91 21.81 -23.51
CA ARG A 238 -13.50 22.30 -22.19
C ARG A 238 -13.39 21.18 -21.16
N ILE A 239 -12.56 21.40 -20.13
CA ILE A 239 -12.45 20.54 -18.94
C ILE A 239 -12.87 21.38 -17.74
N SER A 240 -13.86 20.91 -16.98
CA SER A 240 -14.31 21.55 -15.74
C SER A 240 -13.93 20.70 -14.54
N PRO A 241 -13.38 21.28 -13.45
CA PRO A 241 -13.34 20.58 -12.17
C PRO A 241 -14.76 20.24 -11.72
N ILE A 242 -14.91 19.13 -11.00
CA ILE A 242 -16.16 18.79 -10.30
C ILE A 242 -16.33 19.76 -9.14
N ASN A 243 -17.52 20.36 -9.03
CA ASN A 243 -17.94 21.16 -7.86
C ASN A 243 -18.18 20.28 -6.65
#